data_AF-A0A820TVU3-F1
#
_entry.id   AF-A0A820TVU3-F1
#
_cell.length_a   1.000
_cell.length_b   1.000
_cell.length_c   1.000
_cell.angle_alpha   90.00
_cell.angle_beta   90.00
_cell.angle_gamma   90.00
#
_symmetry.space_group_name_H-M   'P 1'
#
loop_
_entity.id
_entity.type
_entity.pdbx_description
1 polymer ?
#
loop_
_entity_poly.entity_id
_entity_poly.type
_entity_poly.pdbx_seq_one_letter_code
_entity_poly.pdbx_strand_id
1 'polypeptide(L)'
;MSGAEDAELGQLRETVALLTAQCAQLDEANRAWQQYHQTQVQDFRSKLGDYFSLNENISLDYAAELIIEQISKEREAFNEKYETLEKVKENLELKSGTNLEAIKESYVNTIDEVNEELAVIKSRCEQLDAEKQRLSDELERRTTEFDRDRSRQNVERVSSNLLQQSFEEVPIHSIGATRAEMVECGELRETVAVLTAQCAQLDEANRAWQQYHQTQLDTFKSTLQEHLPMNDIFTLDQAAQQILNQIINERQDFNQQYEALEKQN
;
A
#
# COMPACT_ATOMS: atom_id res chain seq x y z
N MET A 1 -81.38 5.48 -14.05
CA MET A 1 -80.26 5.07 -13.20
C MET A 1 -80.45 5.76 -11.85
N SER A 2 -80.16 5.05 -10.76
CA SER A 2 -80.38 5.52 -9.40
C SER A 2 -79.19 6.35 -8.91
N GLY A 3 -79.42 7.25 -7.94
CA GLY A 3 -78.34 8.03 -7.34
C GLY A 3 -77.27 7.20 -6.61
N ALA A 4 -77.47 5.89 -6.45
CA ALA A 4 -76.45 4.98 -5.96
C ALA A 4 -75.47 4.51 -7.07
N GLU A 5 -75.92 4.44 -8.33
CA GLU A 5 -75.08 3.98 -9.46
C GLU A 5 -74.05 5.05 -9.84
N ASP A 6 -74.44 6.33 -9.90
CA ASP A 6 -73.50 7.44 -10.14
C ASP A 6 -72.55 7.65 -8.93
N ALA A 7 -73.02 7.38 -7.71
CA ALA A 7 -72.17 7.42 -6.51
C ALA A 7 -71.14 6.29 -6.49
N GLU A 8 -71.52 5.06 -6.87
CA GLU A 8 -70.60 3.93 -7.03
C GLU A 8 -69.58 4.20 -8.15
N LEU A 9 -70.01 4.78 -9.28
CA LEU A 9 -69.11 5.16 -10.38
C LEU A 9 -68.10 6.23 -9.93
N GLY A 10 -68.54 7.21 -9.14
CA GLY A 10 -67.66 8.23 -8.54
C GLY A 10 -66.62 7.61 -7.60
N GLN A 11 -67.06 6.76 -6.67
CA GLN A 11 -66.18 6.05 -5.74
C GLN A 11 -65.19 5.12 -6.45
N LEU A 12 -65.61 4.44 -7.52
CA LEU A 12 -64.72 3.59 -8.33
C LEU A 12 -63.67 4.43 -9.08
N ARG A 13 -64.04 5.59 -9.64
CA ARG A 13 -63.09 6.52 -10.27
C ARG A 13 -62.07 7.06 -9.27
N GLU A 14 -62.52 7.46 -8.09
CA GLU A 14 -61.66 7.90 -6.99
C GLU A 14 -60.72 6.78 -6.51
N THR A 15 -61.23 5.56 -6.38
CA THR A 15 -60.44 4.37 -5.99
C THR A 15 -59.39 4.01 -7.05
N VAL A 16 -59.73 4.03 -8.35
CA VAL A 16 -58.75 3.84 -9.42
C VAL A 16 -57.71 4.95 -9.43
N ALA A 17 -58.10 6.22 -9.28
CA ALA A 17 -57.15 7.32 -9.23
C ALA A 17 -56.17 7.18 -8.05
N LEU A 18 -56.66 6.80 -6.87
CA LEU A 18 -55.85 6.54 -5.68
C LEU A 18 -54.88 5.37 -5.88
N LEU A 19 -55.37 4.21 -6.35
CA LEU A 19 -54.53 3.04 -6.61
C LEU A 19 -53.53 3.27 -7.75
N THR A 20 -53.89 4.02 -8.79
CA THR A 20 -52.98 4.39 -9.89
C THR A 20 -51.84 5.25 -9.34
N ALA A 21 -52.16 6.23 -8.50
CA ALA A 21 -51.15 7.07 -7.83
C ALA A 21 -50.27 6.26 -6.88
N GLN A 22 -50.83 5.32 -6.11
CA GLN A 22 -50.08 4.44 -5.21
C GLN A 22 -49.12 3.51 -5.98
N CYS A 23 -49.60 2.85 -7.04
CA CYS A 23 -48.76 1.96 -7.84
C CYS A 23 -47.65 2.76 -8.54
N ALA A 24 -47.94 3.94 -9.08
CA ALA A 24 -46.91 4.83 -9.65
C ALA A 24 -45.88 5.30 -8.61
N GLN A 25 -46.27 5.54 -7.36
CA GLN A 25 -45.35 5.85 -6.26
C GLN A 25 -44.47 4.65 -5.88
N LEU A 26 -45.02 3.43 -5.87
CA LEU A 26 -44.26 2.20 -5.58
C LEU A 26 -43.32 1.81 -6.73
N ASP A 27 -43.72 2.01 -7.99
CA ASP A 27 -42.85 1.89 -9.17
C ASP A 27 -41.69 2.89 -9.11
N GLU A 28 -41.95 4.14 -8.73
CA GLU A 28 -40.91 5.17 -8.61
C GLU A 28 -39.98 4.93 -7.42
N ALA A 29 -40.50 4.46 -6.28
CA ALA A 29 -39.68 4.04 -5.14
C ALA A 29 -38.74 2.88 -5.52
N ASN A 30 -39.24 1.91 -6.30
CA ASN A 30 -38.46 0.76 -6.77
C ASN A 30 -37.32 1.21 -7.71
N ARG A 31 -37.62 2.12 -8.65
CA ARG A 31 -36.63 2.76 -9.53
C ARG A 31 -35.59 3.56 -8.74
N ALA A 32 -36.01 4.35 -7.75
CA ALA A 32 -35.13 5.14 -6.90
C ALA A 32 -34.18 4.25 -6.08
N TRP A 33 -34.66 3.12 -5.54
CA TRP A 33 -33.81 2.14 -4.85
C TRP A 33 -32.78 1.49 -5.76
N GLN A 34 -33.18 1.07 -6.97
CA GLN A 34 -32.26 0.49 -7.96
C GLN A 34 -31.19 1.51 -8.40
N GLN A 35 -31.58 2.75 -8.68
CA GLN A 35 -30.65 3.84 -9.02
C GLN A 35 -29.70 4.16 -7.87
N TYR A 36 -30.20 4.31 -6.64
CA TYR A 36 -29.40 4.57 -5.45
C TYR A 36 -28.33 3.48 -5.23
N HIS A 37 -28.72 2.21 -5.33
CA HIS A 37 -27.79 1.09 -5.23
C HIS A 37 -26.74 1.09 -6.35
N GLN A 38 -27.16 1.32 -7.60
CA GLN A 38 -26.25 1.40 -8.75
C GLN A 38 -25.24 2.54 -8.59
N THR A 39 -25.68 3.73 -8.19
CA THR A 39 -24.81 4.88 -7.91
C THR A 39 -23.82 4.55 -6.79
N GLN A 40 -24.24 3.99 -5.64
CA GLN A 40 -23.30 3.64 -4.58
C GLN A 40 -22.24 2.62 -5.01
N VAL A 41 -22.61 1.62 -5.81
CA VAL A 41 -21.65 0.63 -6.34
C VAL A 41 -20.72 1.26 -7.37
N GLN A 42 -21.21 2.20 -8.19
CA GLN A 42 -20.39 2.95 -9.14
C GLN A 42 -19.41 3.91 -8.45
N ASP A 43 -19.85 4.65 -7.44
CA ASP A 43 -19.00 5.55 -6.63
C ASP A 43 -17.91 4.75 -5.89
N PHE A 44 -18.29 3.61 -5.30
CA PHE A 44 -17.35 2.67 -4.68
C PHE A 44 -16.29 2.16 -5.66
N ARG A 45 -16.70 1.68 -6.84
CA ARG A 45 -15.78 1.25 -7.90
C ARG A 45 -14.90 2.40 -8.38
N SER A 46 -15.45 3.60 -8.54
CA SER A 46 -14.69 4.77 -8.99
C SER A 46 -13.67 5.25 -7.96
N LYS A 47 -13.94 5.12 -6.66
CA LYS A 47 -12.98 5.42 -5.59
C LYS A 47 -11.83 4.40 -5.50
N LEU A 48 -12.06 3.16 -5.94
CA LEU A 48 -11.08 2.07 -5.89
C LEU A 48 -10.42 1.73 -7.22
N GLY A 49 -10.91 2.29 -8.34
CA GLY A 49 -10.48 1.95 -9.70
C GLY A 49 -8.99 2.17 -9.99
N ASP A 50 -8.37 3.15 -9.32
CA ASP A 50 -6.93 3.44 -9.44
C ASP A 50 -6.05 2.35 -8.78
N TYR A 51 -6.64 1.48 -7.95
CA TYR A 51 -5.96 0.44 -7.17
C TYR A 51 -6.42 -0.97 -7.55
N PHE A 52 -7.65 -1.14 -8.03
CA PHE A 52 -8.29 -2.43 -8.29
C PHE A 52 -9.13 -2.42 -9.57
N SER A 53 -9.00 -3.46 -10.40
CA SER A 53 -9.70 -3.61 -11.70
C SER A 53 -11.20 -3.96 -11.60
N LEU A 54 -11.97 -3.18 -10.82
CA LEU A 54 -13.37 -3.42 -10.49
C LEU A 54 -14.33 -2.97 -11.62
N ASN A 55 -14.37 -3.74 -12.71
CA ASN A 55 -15.26 -3.46 -13.85
C ASN A 55 -16.76 -3.58 -13.51
N GLU A 56 -17.61 -3.02 -14.37
CA GLU A 56 -19.05 -2.85 -14.11
C GLU A 56 -19.84 -4.15 -13.90
N ASN A 57 -19.32 -5.30 -14.39
CA ASN A 57 -19.99 -6.60 -14.33
C ASN A 57 -19.61 -7.46 -13.11
N ILE A 58 -18.63 -7.02 -12.30
CA ILE A 58 -18.17 -7.74 -11.10
C ILE A 58 -19.19 -7.56 -9.97
N SER A 59 -19.66 -8.65 -9.35
CA SER A 59 -20.51 -8.57 -8.16
C SER A 59 -19.76 -7.92 -6.99
N LEU A 60 -20.49 -7.33 -6.05
CA LEU A 60 -19.89 -6.72 -4.87
C LEU A 60 -19.09 -7.75 -4.04
N ASP A 61 -19.59 -8.99 -3.98
CA ASP A 61 -18.95 -10.12 -3.29
C ASP A 61 -17.60 -10.48 -3.94
N TYR A 62 -17.56 -10.59 -5.28
CA TYR A 62 -16.31 -10.85 -6.01
C TYR A 62 -15.35 -9.64 -6.02
N ALA A 63 -15.87 -8.42 -5.85
CA ALA A 63 -15.03 -7.25 -5.61
C ALA A 63 -14.28 -7.36 -4.26
N ALA A 64 -14.91 -7.88 -3.19
CA ALA A 64 -14.20 -8.13 -1.94
C ALA A 64 -13.08 -9.15 -2.10
N GLU A 65 -13.35 -10.28 -2.78
CA GLU A 65 -12.33 -11.31 -3.06
C GLU A 65 -11.11 -10.72 -3.80
N LEU A 66 -11.34 -9.93 -4.87
CA LEU A 66 -10.28 -9.26 -5.62
C LEU A 66 -9.49 -8.22 -4.80
N ILE A 67 -10.17 -7.49 -3.91
CA ILE A 67 -9.53 -6.52 -3.01
C ILE A 67 -8.61 -7.24 -2.02
N ILE A 68 -9.08 -8.34 -1.43
CA ILE A 68 -8.32 -9.16 -0.48
C ILE A 68 -7.14 -9.84 -1.19
N GLU A 69 -7.34 -10.41 -2.38
CA GLU A 69 -6.30 -11.07 -3.16
C GLU A 69 -5.17 -10.09 -3.54
N GLN A 70 -5.51 -8.89 -4.03
CA GLN A 70 -4.52 -7.89 -4.42
C GLN A 70 -3.77 -7.29 -3.22
N ILE A 71 -4.45 -6.98 -2.11
CA ILE A 71 -3.78 -6.53 -0.88
C ILE A 71 -2.84 -7.61 -0.33
N SER A 72 -3.27 -8.88 -0.35
CA SER A 72 -2.44 -10.00 0.13
C SER A 72 -1.18 -10.18 -0.73
N LYS A 73 -1.31 -10.14 -2.06
CA LYS A 73 -0.16 -10.20 -2.99
C LYS A 73 0.82 -9.05 -2.80
N GLU A 74 0.33 -7.84 -2.54
CA GLU A 74 1.21 -6.70 -2.25
C GLU A 74 1.96 -6.91 -0.93
N ARG A 75 1.26 -7.32 0.15
CA ARG A 75 1.90 -7.65 1.45
C ARG A 75 2.96 -8.74 1.31
N GLU A 76 2.67 -9.81 0.56
CA GLU A 76 3.62 -10.91 0.28
C GLU A 76 4.88 -10.39 -0.44
N ALA A 77 4.70 -9.64 -1.54
CA ALA A 77 5.83 -9.07 -2.30
C ALA A 77 6.65 -8.05 -1.49
N PHE A 78 6.02 -7.27 -0.60
CA PHE A 78 6.72 -6.39 0.33
C PHE A 78 7.53 -7.18 1.37
N ASN A 79 6.98 -8.26 1.93
CA ASN A 79 7.68 -9.11 2.89
C ASN A 79 8.89 -9.84 2.24
N GLU A 80 8.73 -10.42 1.05
CA GLU A 80 9.86 -11.02 0.30
C GLU A 80 10.99 -10.01 0.06
N LYS A 81 10.64 -8.77 -0.28
CA LYS A 81 11.62 -7.68 -0.48
C LYS A 81 12.30 -7.30 0.85
N TYR A 82 11.56 -7.20 1.96
CA TYR A 82 12.12 -6.91 3.29
C TYR A 82 13.10 -8.01 3.73
N GLU A 83 12.68 -9.28 3.69
CA GLU A 83 13.53 -10.43 4.03
C GLU A 83 14.82 -10.48 3.19
N THR A 84 14.74 -10.12 1.91
CA THR A 84 15.89 -10.09 1.01
C THR A 84 16.91 -9.03 1.42
N LEU A 85 16.45 -7.85 1.85
CA LEU A 85 17.32 -6.77 2.34
C LEU A 85 17.98 -7.13 3.67
N GLU A 86 17.24 -7.74 4.59
CA GLU A 86 17.74 -8.16 5.89
C GLU A 86 18.85 -9.23 5.74
N LYS A 87 18.64 -10.21 4.85
CA LYS A 87 19.66 -11.21 4.47
C LYS A 87 20.89 -10.58 3.81
N VAL A 88 20.72 -9.51 3.02
CA VAL A 88 21.85 -8.76 2.43
C VAL A 88 22.63 -7.99 3.50
N LYS A 89 21.93 -7.32 4.43
CA LYS A 89 22.53 -6.60 5.56
C LYS A 89 23.37 -7.53 6.45
N GLU A 90 22.81 -8.66 6.88
CA GLU A 90 23.53 -9.67 7.68
C GLU A 90 24.81 -10.13 6.96
N ASN A 91 24.74 -10.36 5.65
CA ASN A 91 25.89 -10.74 4.83
C ASN A 91 26.96 -9.63 4.71
N LEU A 92 26.57 -8.34 4.78
CA LEU A 92 27.50 -7.20 4.77
C LEU A 92 28.15 -6.99 6.15
N GLU A 93 27.39 -7.14 7.24
CA GLU A 93 27.92 -7.09 8.61
C GLU A 93 28.94 -8.21 8.86
N LEU A 94 28.62 -9.46 8.46
CA LEU A 94 29.56 -10.59 8.54
C LEU A 94 30.84 -10.36 7.73
N LYS A 95 30.73 -9.87 6.49
CA LYS A 95 31.91 -9.62 5.62
C LYS A 95 32.74 -8.43 6.07
N SER A 96 32.13 -7.36 6.58
CA SER A 96 32.86 -6.20 7.09
C SER A 96 33.60 -6.53 8.39
N GLY A 97 32.94 -7.23 9.33
CA GLY A 97 33.57 -7.70 10.57
C GLY A 97 34.74 -8.64 10.34
N THR A 98 34.55 -9.68 9.52
CA THR A 98 35.63 -10.65 9.21
C THR A 98 36.83 -10.03 8.48
N ASN A 99 36.59 -9.14 7.51
CA ASN A 99 37.66 -8.40 6.84
C ASN A 99 38.40 -7.47 7.82
N LEU A 100 37.69 -6.77 8.71
CA LEU A 100 38.30 -5.87 9.68
C LEU A 100 39.19 -6.63 10.67
N GLU A 101 38.74 -7.79 11.16
CA GLU A 101 39.53 -8.58 12.13
C GLU A 101 40.76 -9.21 11.48
N ALA A 102 40.64 -9.75 10.27
CA ALA A 102 41.80 -10.25 9.51
C ALA A 102 42.83 -9.14 9.20
N ILE A 103 42.37 -7.92 8.93
CA ILE A 103 43.25 -6.75 8.75
C ILE A 103 43.95 -6.37 10.07
N LYS A 104 43.24 -6.37 11.22
CA LYS A 104 43.86 -6.14 12.54
C LYS A 104 44.90 -7.20 12.87
N GLU A 105 44.58 -8.47 12.67
CA GLU A 105 45.48 -9.60 12.92
C GLU A 105 46.75 -9.50 12.07
N SER A 106 46.61 -9.16 10.78
CA SER A 106 47.76 -8.87 9.92
C SER A 106 48.60 -7.69 10.42
N TYR A 107 47.97 -6.61 10.91
CA TYR A 107 48.72 -5.47 11.47
C TYR A 107 49.43 -5.82 12.78
N VAL A 108 48.83 -6.62 13.66
CA VAL A 108 49.48 -7.11 14.89
C VAL A 108 50.70 -7.96 14.55
N ASN A 109 50.55 -8.94 13.65
CA ASN A 109 51.64 -9.80 13.21
C ASN A 109 52.80 -8.99 12.63
N THR A 110 52.54 -8.03 11.75
CA THR A 110 53.59 -7.15 11.19
C THR A 110 54.21 -6.21 12.23
N ILE A 111 53.46 -5.79 13.26
CA ILE A 111 54.04 -5.02 14.38
C ILE A 111 54.99 -5.90 15.20
N ASP A 112 54.65 -7.17 15.45
CA ASP A 112 55.49 -8.10 16.19
C ASP A 112 56.74 -8.52 15.40
N GLU A 113 56.62 -8.78 14.09
CA GLU A 113 57.74 -8.98 13.16
C GLU A 113 58.72 -7.78 13.20
N VAL A 114 58.20 -6.56 13.06
CA VAL A 114 59.02 -5.32 13.11
C VAL A 114 59.61 -5.09 14.50
N ASN A 115 58.93 -5.48 15.59
CA ASN A 115 59.48 -5.42 16.93
C ASN A 115 60.63 -6.41 17.14
N GLU A 116 60.56 -7.62 16.57
CA GLU A 116 61.65 -8.60 16.61
C GLU A 116 62.84 -8.14 15.77
N GLU A 117 62.62 -7.66 14.54
CA GLU A 117 63.68 -7.03 13.72
C GLU A 117 64.33 -5.86 14.46
N LEU A 118 63.53 -4.99 15.10
CA LEU A 118 64.02 -3.83 15.84
C LEU A 118 64.78 -4.24 17.12
N ALA A 119 64.44 -5.37 17.75
CA ALA A 119 65.20 -5.94 18.85
C ALA A 119 66.56 -6.51 18.38
N VAL A 120 66.59 -7.20 17.24
CA VAL A 120 67.82 -7.68 16.59
C VAL A 120 68.71 -6.50 16.19
N ILE A 121 68.13 -5.45 15.59
CA ILE A 121 68.84 -4.22 15.22
C ILE A 121 69.36 -3.51 16.47
N LYS A 122 68.59 -3.38 17.56
CA LYS A 122 69.08 -2.84 18.84
C LYS A 122 70.29 -3.61 19.37
N SER A 123 70.20 -4.94 19.47
CA SER A 123 71.33 -5.75 19.93
C SER A 123 72.54 -5.62 19.01
N ARG A 124 72.32 -5.49 17.69
CA ARG A 124 73.41 -5.26 16.74
C ARG A 124 73.99 -3.85 16.83
N CYS A 125 73.19 -2.84 17.15
CA CYS A 125 73.64 -1.49 17.46
C CYS A 125 74.42 -1.46 18.78
N GLU A 126 73.99 -2.16 19.83
CA GLU A 126 74.73 -2.30 21.10
C GLU A 126 76.10 -2.97 20.87
N GLN A 127 76.14 -4.04 20.06
CA GLN A 127 77.40 -4.67 19.62
C GLN A 127 78.27 -3.70 18.80
N LEU A 128 77.67 -2.94 17.89
CA LEU A 128 78.37 -1.98 17.04
C LEU A 128 78.79 -0.72 17.78
N ASP A 129 78.12 -0.30 18.85
CA ASP A 129 78.54 0.83 19.70
C ASP A 129 79.57 0.37 20.73
N ALA A 130 79.54 -0.88 21.20
CA ALA A 130 80.65 -1.47 21.94
C ALA A 130 81.89 -1.64 21.06
N GLU A 131 81.73 -2.09 19.80
CA GLU A 131 82.83 -2.14 18.83
C GLU A 131 83.24 -0.74 18.36
N LYS A 132 82.32 0.22 18.20
CA LYS A 132 82.64 1.62 17.85
C LYS A 132 83.32 2.33 19.00
N GLN A 133 82.97 2.07 20.26
CA GLN A 133 83.74 2.58 21.40
C GLN A 133 85.14 1.99 21.36
N ARG A 134 85.28 0.66 21.27
CA ARG A 134 86.59 -0.01 21.10
C ARG A 134 87.38 0.51 19.89
N LEU A 135 86.70 0.83 18.79
CA LEU A 135 87.31 1.37 17.58
C LEU A 135 87.60 2.87 17.69
N SER A 136 86.84 3.65 18.47
CA SER A 136 87.11 5.05 18.79
C SER A 136 88.23 5.18 19.82
N ASP A 137 88.32 4.30 20.82
CA ASP A 137 89.51 4.15 21.65
C ASP A 137 90.76 3.83 20.79
N GLU A 138 90.57 3.24 19.61
CA GLU A 138 91.56 2.87 18.59
C GLU A 138 91.62 3.86 17.38
N LEU A 139 90.78 4.92 17.35
CA LEU A 139 90.62 5.85 16.20
C LEU A 139 90.53 7.32 16.59
N GLU A 140 90.22 7.68 17.83
CA GLU A 140 90.85 8.86 18.49
C GLU A 140 92.38 8.65 18.51
N ARG A 141 92.80 7.38 18.59
CA ARG A 141 94.15 6.88 18.27
C ARG A 141 94.57 6.98 16.79
N ARG A 142 93.74 7.51 15.86
CA ARG A 142 94.03 7.66 14.41
C ARG A 142 93.46 8.93 13.73
N THR A 143 92.14 9.07 13.61
CA THR A 143 91.38 10.11 12.85
C THR A 143 91.27 11.44 13.60
N THR A 144 92.28 11.69 14.41
CA THR A 144 92.99 12.96 14.46
C THR A 144 93.44 13.42 13.01
N GLU A 145 92.47 13.60 12.05
CA GLU A 145 92.65 13.70 10.55
C GLU A 145 91.73 14.61 9.63
N PHE A 146 90.39 14.38 9.42
CA PHE A 146 89.73 14.49 8.06
C PHE A 146 88.43 15.39 7.88
N ASP A 147 87.49 15.08 6.92
CA ASP A 147 85.96 15.22 7.00
C ASP A 147 84.97 15.83 5.84
N ARG A 148 83.57 15.55 5.80
CA ARG A 148 82.44 15.59 4.68
C ARG A 148 80.83 15.91 4.94
N ASP A 149 79.77 15.53 4.08
CA ASP A 149 78.27 16.07 4.02
C ASP A 149 76.92 15.19 3.61
N ARG A 150 75.72 15.69 3.04
CA ARG A 150 74.20 15.31 3.28
C ARG A 150 72.97 15.53 2.20
N SER A 151 71.67 14.98 2.27
CA SER A 151 70.38 15.29 1.37
C SER A 151 68.88 14.66 1.67
N ARG A 152 67.67 15.06 1.04
CA ARG A 152 66.21 14.43 1.05
C ARG A 152 64.94 15.01 0.18
N GLN A 153 63.66 14.41 0.15
CA GLN A 153 62.31 14.76 -0.61
C GLN A 153 60.92 14.15 0.00
N ASN A 154 59.55 14.10 -0.36
CA ASN A 154 58.42 14.40 -1.41
C ASN A 154 56.90 14.48 -0.77
N VAL A 155 55.56 14.39 -1.20
CA VAL A 155 54.48 14.14 -2.33
C VAL A 155 52.97 14.62 -1.88
N GLU A 156 51.63 14.51 -2.31
CA GLU A 156 50.52 13.99 -3.31
C GLU A 156 49.10 14.83 -3.28
N ARG A 157 47.74 14.62 -3.58
CA ARG A 157 46.58 13.67 -4.06
C ARG A 157 45.14 14.37 -4.41
N VAL A 158 43.98 13.75 -4.93
CA VAL A 158 42.59 14.37 -5.34
C VAL A 158 41.20 13.50 -5.43
N SER A 159 39.94 14.05 -5.72
CA SER A 159 38.51 13.42 -5.92
C SER A 159 37.36 14.36 -6.59
N SER A 160 35.98 14.30 -6.84
CA SER A 160 34.61 13.52 -6.78
C SER A 160 33.42 14.34 -7.56
N ASN A 161 32.03 14.22 -7.72
CA ASN A 161 30.74 13.35 -7.79
C ASN A 161 29.40 14.25 -8.08
N LEU A 162 28.02 14.04 -8.26
CA LEU A 162 26.81 13.14 -8.69
C LEU A 162 25.41 13.98 -8.63
N LEU A 163 24.05 13.76 -8.88
CA LEU A 163 22.90 12.93 -9.56
C LEU A 163 21.44 13.67 -9.40
N GLN A 164 20.09 13.42 -9.72
CA GLN A 164 19.05 12.51 -10.43
C GLN A 164 17.51 13.10 -10.52
N GLN A 165 16.40 12.36 -10.98
CA GLN A 165 14.84 12.51 -10.85
C GLN A 165 13.89 13.12 -12.01
N SER A 166 12.51 13.06 -12.22
CA SER A 166 11.17 12.39 -11.79
C SER A 166 9.84 12.75 -12.64
N PHE A 167 8.59 12.14 -12.48
CA PHE A 167 7.26 12.21 -13.31
C PHE A 167 5.89 11.90 -12.50
N GLU A 168 4.54 11.73 -12.85
CA GLU A 168 3.35 12.08 -13.79
C GLU A 168 1.99 11.29 -13.34
N GLU A 169 0.64 11.27 -13.71
CA GLU A 169 -0.51 11.92 -14.52
C GLU A 169 -2.03 11.43 -14.13
N VAL A 170 -3.21 11.73 -14.82
CA VAL A 170 -4.69 11.75 -14.29
C VAL A 170 -5.98 11.28 -15.18
N PRO A 171 -7.25 10.92 -14.66
CA PRO A 171 -8.57 10.46 -15.34
C PRO A 171 -9.89 11.42 -15.29
N ILE A 172 -11.27 11.20 -15.41
CA ILE A 172 -12.40 10.15 -15.30
C ILE A 172 -13.82 10.46 -16.03
N HIS A 173 -15.04 9.82 -15.78
CA HIS A 173 -16.47 9.94 -16.40
C HIS A 173 -17.72 9.57 -15.46
N SER A 174 -19.11 9.41 -15.63
CA SER A 174 -20.31 9.26 -16.61
C SER A 174 -21.75 9.36 -15.84
N ILE A 175 -23.10 9.14 -16.15
CA ILE A 175 -24.19 8.88 -17.23
C ILE A 175 -25.74 8.96 -16.69
N GLY A 176 -26.89 8.88 -17.48
CA GLY A 176 -28.39 8.81 -17.09
C GLY A 176 -29.47 8.71 -18.29
N ALA A 177 -30.86 8.65 -18.35
CA ALA A 177 -32.20 8.53 -17.59
C ALA A 177 -33.45 8.20 -18.60
N THR A 178 -34.85 8.11 -18.53
CA THR A 178 -36.16 8.48 -17.77
C THR A 178 -37.48 7.63 -18.18
N ARG A 179 -38.81 7.94 -17.84
CA ARG A 179 -40.08 7.06 -17.99
C ARG A 179 -41.62 7.59 -17.86
N ALA A 180 -42.77 6.83 -18.09
CA ALA A 180 -44.27 7.26 -18.00
C ALA A 180 -45.51 6.20 -17.92
N GLU A 181 -46.83 6.57 -17.69
CA GLU A 181 -48.07 5.72 -17.26
C GLU A 181 -49.62 6.17 -17.63
N MET A 182 -50.79 5.37 -17.61
CA MET A 182 -52.31 5.73 -17.93
C MET A 182 -53.56 4.68 -17.76
N VAL A 183 -54.93 4.99 -17.56
CA VAL A 183 -56.24 4.09 -17.59
C VAL A 183 -57.77 4.68 -17.51
N GLU A 184 -58.97 3.99 -17.82
CA GLU A 184 -60.49 4.34 -17.55
C GLU A 184 -61.72 3.24 -17.54
N CYS A 185 -63.06 3.47 -17.94
CA CYS A 185 -64.44 3.09 -17.33
C CYS A 185 -64.98 1.66 -16.94
N GLY A 186 -65.45 0.79 -17.86
CA GLY A 186 -65.94 -0.56 -17.47
C GLY A 186 -64.76 -1.41 -17.00
N GLU A 187 -63.65 -1.16 -17.69
CA GLU A 187 -62.31 -1.51 -17.30
C GLU A 187 -61.94 -0.95 -15.90
N LEU A 188 -62.60 0.07 -15.31
CA LEU A 188 -62.25 0.57 -13.97
C LEU A 188 -62.43 -0.48 -12.88
N ARG A 189 -63.49 -1.31 -12.90
CA ARG A 189 -63.69 -2.32 -11.83
C ARG A 189 -62.63 -3.41 -11.89
N GLU A 190 -62.31 -3.85 -13.10
CA GLU A 190 -61.21 -4.79 -13.36
C GLU A 190 -59.85 -4.14 -13.01
N THR A 191 -59.68 -2.87 -13.36
CA THR A 191 -58.51 -2.03 -13.02
C THR A 191 -58.35 -1.84 -11.52
N VAL A 192 -59.41 -1.69 -10.70
CA VAL A 192 -59.30 -1.68 -9.24
C VAL A 192 -58.67 -2.99 -8.75
N ALA A 193 -59.15 -4.14 -9.25
CA ALA A 193 -58.62 -5.45 -8.85
C ALA A 193 -57.16 -5.64 -9.33
N VAL A 194 -56.86 -5.28 -10.58
CA VAL A 194 -55.51 -5.36 -11.17
C VAL A 194 -54.54 -4.43 -10.46
N LEU A 195 -54.88 -3.15 -10.23
CA LEU A 195 -54.03 -2.21 -9.50
C LEU A 195 -53.85 -2.61 -8.03
N THR A 196 -54.88 -3.14 -7.37
CA THR A 196 -54.74 -3.65 -5.99
C THR A 196 -53.69 -4.78 -5.94
N ALA A 197 -53.72 -5.69 -6.92
CA ALA A 197 -52.73 -6.76 -7.04
C ALA A 197 -51.34 -6.23 -7.44
N GLN A 198 -51.25 -5.28 -8.38
CA GLN A 198 -50.00 -4.65 -8.81
C GLN A 198 -49.33 -3.89 -7.65
N CYS A 199 -50.07 -3.07 -6.92
CA CYS A 199 -49.55 -2.31 -5.78
C CYS A 199 -49.03 -3.26 -4.69
N ALA A 200 -49.72 -4.38 -4.41
CA ALA A 200 -49.21 -5.40 -3.49
C ALA A 200 -47.94 -6.11 -3.99
N GLN A 201 -47.83 -6.38 -5.30
CA GLN A 201 -46.62 -6.93 -5.91
C GLN A 201 -45.45 -5.94 -5.89
N LEU A 202 -45.70 -4.65 -6.12
CA LEU A 202 -44.69 -3.60 -6.07
C LEU A 202 -44.21 -3.30 -4.65
N ASP A 203 -45.07 -3.41 -3.64
CA ASP A 203 -44.69 -3.28 -2.22
C ASP A 203 -43.76 -4.42 -1.79
N GLU A 204 -44.10 -5.67 -2.13
CA GLU A 204 -43.23 -6.83 -1.90
C GLU A 204 -41.92 -6.73 -2.70
N ALA A 205 -41.96 -6.26 -3.95
CA ALA A 205 -40.75 -6.05 -4.76
C ALA A 205 -39.83 -4.96 -4.17
N ASN A 206 -40.38 -3.86 -3.64
CA ASN A 206 -39.63 -2.84 -2.92
C ASN A 206 -38.97 -3.42 -1.66
N ARG A 207 -39.70 -4.23 -0.89
CA ARG A 207 -39.16 -4.91 0.30
C ARG A 207 -38.03 -5.90 -0.07
N ALA A 208 -38.23 -6.69 -1.12
CA ALA A 208 -37.24 -7.65 -1.61
C ALA A 208 -35.96 -6.94 -2.08
N TRP A 209 -36.06 -5.80 -2.77
CA TRP A 209 -34.89 -4.99 -3.15
C TRP A 209 -34.11 -4.44 -1.96
N GLN A 210 -34.80 -3.93 -0.94
CA GLN A 210 -34.16 -3.45 0.30
C GLN A 210 -33.44 -4.60 1.04
N GLN A 211 -34.08 -5.76 1.13
CA GLN A 211 -33.48 -6.95 1.75
C GLN A 211 -32.28 -7.48 0.95
N TYR A 212 -32.36 -7.51 -0.38
CA TYR A 212 -31.26 -7.91 -1.26
C TYR A 212 -30.05 -6.99 -1.12
N HIS A 213 -30.26 -5.67 -1.19
CA HIS A 213 -29.23 -4.66 -1.02
C HIS A 213 -28.54 -4.78 0.35
N GLN A 214 -29.31 -4.89 1.44
CA GLN A 214 -28.77 -5.08 2.78
C GLN A 214 -27.95 -6.37 2.88
N THR A 215 -28.46 -7.49 2.34
CA THR A 215 -27.79 -8.79 2.39
C THR A 215 -26.45 -8.79 1.63
N GLN A 216 -26.38 -8.15 0.46
CA GLN A 216 -25.11 -7.98 -0.26
C GLN A 216 -24.14 -7.09 0.52
N LEU A 217 -24.59 -5.98 1.08
CA LEU A 217 -23.74 -5.11 1.89
C LEU A 217 -23.16 -5.85 3.11
N ASP A 218 -23.95 -6.68 3.79
CA ASP A 218 -23.51 -7.39 4.98
C ASP A 218 -22.62 -8.59 4.67
N THR A 219 -22.85 -9.28 3.54
CA THR A 219 -21.93 -10.31 3.01
C THR A 219 -20.57 -9.69 2.69
N PHE A 220 -20.55 -8.62 1.89
CA PHE A 220 -19.35 -7.86 1.53
C PHE A 220 -18.58 -7.34 2.75
N LYS A 221 -19.27 -6.85 3.79
CA LYS A 221 -18.64 -6.43 5.05
C LYS A 221 -17.94 -7.59 5.75
N SER A 222 -18.61 -8.73 5.93
CA SER A 222 -18.03 -9.90 6.60
C SER A 222 -16.76 -10.36 5.89
N THR A 223 -16.82 -10.55 4.57
CA THR A 223 -15.68 -10.98 3.76
C THR A 223 -14.49 -10.03 3.88
N LEU A 224 -14.71 -8.71 3.92
CA LEU A 224 -13.62 -7.75 4.15
C LEU A 224 -13.13 -7.73 5.61
N GLN A 225 -14.02 -7.82 6.60
CA GLN A 225 -13.68 -7.80 8.03
C GLN A 225 -12.86 -9.03 8.47
N GLU A 226 -12.99 -10.16 7.77
CA GLU A 226 -12.18 -11.37 8.00
C GLU A 226 -10.70 -11.17 7.63
N HIS A 227 -10.36 -10.18 6.79
CA HIS A 227 -9.02 -9.97 6.23
C HIS A 227 -8.43 -8.56 6.43
N LEU A 228 -9.26 -7.55 6.73
CA LEU A 228 -8.88 -6.15 6.91
C LEU A 228 -9.44 -5.60 8.23
N PRO A 229 -8.69 -4.75 8.98
CA PRO A 229 -9.15 -4.14 10.23
C PRO A 229 -10.16 -3.01 9.98
N MET A 230 -11.37 -3.39 9.59
CA MET A 230 -12.50 -2.50 9.29
C MET A 230 -13.36 -2.27 10.53
N ASN A 231 -14.00 -1.10 10.64
CA ASN A 231 -14.97 -0.84 11.71
C ASN A 231 -16.25 -1.69 11.54
N ASP A 232 -17.03 -1.89 12.61
CA ASP A 232 -18.22 -2.77 12.58
C ASP A 232 -19.36 -2.27 11.67
N ILE A 233 -19.48 -0.95 11.48
CA ILE A 233 -20.58 -0.32 10.73
C ILE A 233 -20.01 0.71 9.74
N PHE A 234 -20.18 0.43 8.44
CA PHE A 234 -19.82 1.36 7.37
C PHE A 234 -20.75 1.24 6.15
N THR A 235 -20.88 2.35 5.41
CA THR A 235 -21.43 2.39 4.04
C THR A 235 -20.37 1.97 3.01
N LEU A 236 -20.75 1.71 1.75
CA LEU A 236 -19.77 1.45 0.68
C LEU A 236 -18.75 2.58 0.52
N ASP A 237 -19.18 3.84 0.66
CA ASP A 237 -18.29 5.00 0.61
C ASP A 237 -17.19 4.95 1.69
N GLN A 238 -17.59 4.60 2.91
CA GLN A 238 -16.71 4.40 4.05
C GLN A 238 -15.88 3.11 3.94
N ALA A 239 -16.36 2.09 3.22
CA ALA A 239 -15.59 0.89 2.89
C ALA A 239 -14.40 1.26 2.00
N ALA A 240 -14.66 1.94 0.89
CA ALA A 240 -13.63 2.41 -0.04
C ALA A 240 -12.61 3.29 0.69
N GLN A 241 -13.07 4.24 1.53
CA GLN A 241 -12.15 5.11 2.27
C GLN A 241 -11.28 4.33 3.28
N GLN A 242 -11.81 3.32 3.96
CA GLN A 242 -11.01 2.49 4.88
C GLN A 242 -9.99 1.62 4.11
N ILE A 243 -10.39 1.03 2.98
CA ILE A 243 -9.49 0.27 2.09
C ILE A 243 -8.34 1.17 1.59
N LEU A 244 -8.66 2.36 1.08
CA LEU A 244 -7.65 3.34 0.62
C LEU A 244 -6.70 3.74 1.76
N ASN A 245 -7.25 4.07 2.94
CA ASN A 245 -6.43 4.43 4.11
C ASN A 245 -5.50 3.27 4.50
N GLN A 246 -5.99 2.02 4.47
CA GLN A 246 -5.20 0.84 4.83
C GLN A 246 -4.03 0.63 3.85
N ILE A 247 -4.28 0.73 2.53
CA ILE A 247 -3.24 0.62 1.49
C ILE A 247 -2.21 1.74 1.62
N ILE A 248 -2.67 2.98 1.86
CA ILE A 248 -1.78 4.14 2.03
C ILE A 248 -0.90 3.97 3.27
N ASN A 249 -1.49 3.55 4.40
CA ASN A 249 -0.75 3.32 5.64
C ASN A 249 0.27 2.18 5.48
N GLU A 250 -0.12 1.02 4.95
CA GLU A 250 0.80 -0.12 4.76
C GLU A 250 1.95 0.21 3.81
N ARG A 251 1.69 0.93 2.71
CA ARG A 251 2.74 1.41 1.80
C ARG A 251 3.64 2.48 2.46
N GLN A 252 3.11 3.33 3.35
CA GLN A 252 3.91 4.30 4.11
C GLN A 252 4.78 3.63 5.19
N ASP A 253 4.24 2.66 5.94
CA ASP A 253 4.98 1.91 6.96
C ASP A 253 6.08 1.07 6.31
N PHE A 254 5.78 0.40 5.19
CA PHE A 254 6.79 -0.29 4.39
C PHE A 254 7.91 0.65 3.92
N ASN A 255 7.57 1.81 3.35
CA ASN A 255 8.57 2.77 2.89
C ASN A 255 9.43 3.31 4.04
N GLN A 256 8.85 3.55 5.22
CA GLN A 256 9.61 3.95 6.41
C GLN A 256 10.57 2.86 6.89
N GLN A 257 10.14 1.60 6.91
CA GLN A 257 11.00 0.46 7.26
C GLN A 257 12.13 0.26 6.23
N TYR A 258 11.81 0.38 4.95
CA TYR A 258 12.76 0.31 3.84
C TYR A 258 13.81 1.43 3.93
N GLU A 259 13.39 2.69 4.12
CA GLU A 259 14.31 3.82 4.35
C GLU A 259 15.16 3.66 5.61
N ALA A 260 14.61 3.05 6.68
CA ALA A 260 15.34 2.81 7.91
C ALA A 260 16.44 1.75 7.74
N LEU A 261 16.23 0.75 6.87
CA LEU A 261 17.27 -0.21 6.46
C LEU A 261 18.30 0.43 5.53
N GLU A 262 17.90 1.19 4.51
CA GLU A 262 18.85 1.85 3.61
C GLU A 262 19.79 2.82 4.36
N LYS A 263 19.27 3.55 5.36
CA LYS A 263 20.07 4.49 6.19
C LYS A 263 20.97 3.80 7.23
N GLN A 264 20.98 2.47 7.29
CA GLN A 264 21.86 1.66 8.15
C GLN A 264 22.94 0.89 7.37
N ASN A 265 22.95 0.95 6.04
CA ASN A 265 23.97 0.35 5.17
C ASN A 265 24.99 1.40 4.67
#